data_AF-A0A967FFG3-F1
#
_entry.id   AF-A0A967FFG3-F1
#
_cell.length_a   1.000
_cell.length_b   1.000
_cell.length_c   1.000
_cell.angle_alpha   90.00
_cell.angle_beta   90.00
_cell.angle_gamma   90.00
#
_symmetry.space_group_name_H-M   'P 1'
#
loop_
_entity.id
_entity.type
_entity.pdbx_description
1 polymer ?
#
loop_
_entity_poly.entity_id
_entity_poly.type
_entity_poly.pdbx_seq_one_letter_code
_entity_poly.pdbx_strand_id
1 'polypeptide(L)' 'MKTFRIYQIDAFTRERFVGNSAGVVANADGLTDSQMQAIARELNNAETAFILSPTAPDH' A
#
# COMPACT_ATOMS: atom_id res chain seq x y z
N MET A 1 19.97 -3.47 2.20
CA MET A 1 18.53 -3.73 2.46
C MET A 1 17.78 -2.43 2.20
N LYS A 2 16.72 -2.44 1.39
CA LYS A 2 15.86 -1.27 1.18
C LYS A 2 14.71 -1.31 2.19
N THR A 3 14.40 -0.18 2.81
CA THR A 3 13.29 -0.06 3.77
C THR A 3 12.08 0.54 3.06
N PHE A 4 10.91 -0.06 3.26
CA PHE A 4 9.64 0.45 2.76
C PHE A 4 8.78 0.90 3.94
N ARG A 5 8.04 2.00 3.75
CA ARG A 5 7.08 2.48 4.75
C ARG A 5 5.71 1.95 4.39
N ILE A 6 5.09 1.26 5.34
CA ILE A 6 3.75 0.72 5.24
C ILE A 6 2.85 1.51 6.19
N TYR A 7 1.68 1.88 5.70
CA TYR A 7 0.62 2.55 6.45
C TYR A 7 -0.60 1.66 6.53
N GLN A 8 -1.18 1.56 7.72
CA GLN A 8 -2.53 1.06 7.93
C GLN A 8 -3.48 2.25 7.93
N ILE A 9 -4.48 2.24 7.04
CA ILE A 9 -5.45 3.33 6.94
C ILE A 9 -6.88 2.79 6.95
N ASP A 10 -7.81 3.65 7.36
CA ASP A 10 -9.25 3.40 7.33
C ASP A 10 -9.88 4.33 6.28
N ALA A 11 -10.23 3.76 5.13
CA ALA A 11 -10.79 4.51 4.01
C ALA A 11 -12.28 4.84 4.23
N PHE A 12 -12.73 5.92 3.59
CA PHE A 12 -14.12 6.44 3.64
C PHE A 12 -14.59 6.89 5.03
N THR A 13 -13.65 7.19 5.93
CA THR A 13 -13.95 7.69 7.27
C THR A 13 -12.91 8.71 7.74
N ARG A 14 -13.21 9.40 8.84
CA ARG A 14 -12.25 10.21 9.63
C ARG A 14 -12.04 9.66 11.04
N GLU A 15 -12.81 8.65 11.42
CA GLU A 15 -12.71 7.96 12.71
C GLU A 15 -11.86 6.70 12.57
N ARG A 16 -11.10 6.34 13.61
CA ARG A 16 -10.26 5.13 13.59
C ARG A 16 -11.10 3.88 13.78
N PHE A 17 -10.67 2.79 13.16
CA PHE A 17 -11.24 1.43 13.28
C PHE A 17 -12.65 1.27 12.70
N VAL A 18 -13.04 2.15 11.79
CA VAL A 18 -14.30 2.06 11.04
C VAL A 18 -14.04 2.27 9.55
N GLY A 19 -15.03 2.04 8.69
CA GLY A 19 -14.83 2.13 7.25
C GLY A 19 -14.08 0.91 6.69
N ASN A 20 -13.28 1.11 5.64
CA ASN A 20 -12.54 0.01 5.00
C ASN A 20 -11.06 0.04 5.37
N SER A 21 -10.58 -0.97 6.09
CA SER A 21 -9.17 -1.07 6.47
C SER A 21 -8.31 -1.53 5.29
N ALA A 22 -7.29 -0.74 4.96
CA ALA A 22 -6.43 -0.98 3.81
C ALA A 22 -4.95 -0.72 4.14
N GLY A 23 -4.07 -1.45 3.45
CA GLY A 23 -2.63 -1.23 3.47
C GLY A 23 -2.19 -0.24 2.39
N VAL A 24 -1.21 0.62 2.70
CA VAL A 24 -0.57 1.48 1.70
C VAL A 24 0.95 1.40 1.84
N VAL A 25 1.65 1.04 0.77
CA VAL A 25 3.12 1.04 0.71
C VAL A 25 3.58 2.27 -0.08
N ALA A 26 4.22 3.21 0.61
CA ALA A 26 4.75 4.42 -0.01
C ALA A 26 6.13 4.17 -0.64
N ASN A 27 6.38 4.77 -1.81
CA ASN A 27 7.63 4.63 -2.57
C ASN A 27 8.00 3.16 -2.87
N ALA A 28 7.03 2.42 -3.41
CA ALA A 28 7.10 0.98 -3.67
C ALA A 28 7.99 0.60 -4.87
N ASP A 29 8.63 1.58 -5.52
CA ASP A 29 9.55 1.33 -6.63
C ASP A 29 10.61 0.28 -6.27
N GLY A 30 10.85 -0.66 -7.18
CA GLY A 30 11.83 -1.75 -6.99
C GLY A 30 11.32 -2.94 -6.19
N LEU A 31 10.05 -2.96 -5.76
CA LEU A 31 9.38 -4.22 -5.40
C LEU A 31 9.00 -4.98 -6.67
N THR A 32 9.18 -6.30 -6.66
CA THR A 32 8.57 -7.18 -7.66
C THR A 32 7.11 -7.45 -7.32
N ASP A 33 6.30 -7.84 -8.29
CA ASP A 33 4.91 -8.21 -8.08
C ASP A 33 4.76 -9.30 -7.00
N SER A 34 5.66 -10.29 -6.98
CA SER A 34 5.68 -11.33 -5.97
C SER A 34 5.96 -10.81 -4.55
N GLN A 35 6.82 -9.79 -4.42
CA GLN A 35 7.07 -9.13 -3.14
C GLN A 35 5.87 -8.28 -2.72
N MET A 36 5.24 -7.58 -3.65
CA MET A 36 3.99 -6.84 -3.39
C MET A 36 2.89 -7.77 -2.90
N GLN A 37 2.70 -8.92 -3.56
CA GLN A 37 1.74 -9.93 -3.13
C GLN A 37 2.06 -10.51 -1.75
N ALA A 38 3.34 -10.78 -1.46
CA ALA A 38 3.76 -11.26 -0.14
C ALA A 38 3.46 -10.23 0.96
N ILE A 39 3.74 -8.94 0.71
CA ILE A 39 3.43 -7.85 1.63
C ILE A 39 1.91 -7.73 1.83
N ALA A 40 1.12 -7.72 0.75
CA ALA A 40 -0.34 -7.62 0.85
C ALA A 40 -0.93 -8.79 1.67
N ARG A 41 -0.40 -10.00 1.47
CA ARG A 41 -0.79 -11.19 2.24
C ARG A 41 -0.42 -11.07 3.72
N GLU A 42 0.76 -10.51 4.04
CA GLU A 42 1.20 -10.30 5.42
C GLU A 42 0.31 -9.28 6.15
N LEU A 43 -0.11 -8.21 5.46
CA LEU A 43 -0.99 -7.18 6.05
C LEU A 43 -2.43 -7.68 6.27
N ASN A 44 -2.85 -8.73 5.54
CA ASN A 44 -4.15 -9.37 5.69
C ASN A 44 -5.35 -8.39 5.59
N ASN A 45 -5.19 -7.33 4.80
CA ASN A 45 -6.29 -6.44 4.42
C ASN A 45 -7.00 -6.96 3.17
N ALA A 46 -8.21 -6.45 2.92
CA ALA A 46 -8.92 -6.75 1.67
C ALA A 46 -8.10 -6.31 0.45
N GLU A 47 -7.44 -5.15 0.55
CA GLU A 47 -6.62 -4.57 -0.51
C GLU A 47 -5.38 -3.87 0.07
N THR A 48 -4.32 -3.78 -0.74
CA THR A 48 -3.11 -3.00 -0.44
C THR A 48 -2.69 -2.21 -1.67
N ALA A 49 -2.54 -0.90 -1.53
CA ALA A 49 -2.08 0.00 -2.60
C ALA A 49 -0.56 0.19 -2.55
N PHE A 50 0.08 0.15 -3.72
CA PHE A 50 1.52 0.37 -3.88
C PHE A 50 1.73 1.63 -4.70
N ILE A 51 2.35 2.66 -4.10
CA ILE A 51 2.61 3.93 -4.78
C ILE A 51 3.93 3.82 -5.53
N LEU A 52 3.86 3.86 -6.86
CA LEU A 52 5.00 3.79 -7.78
C LEU A 52 5.28 5.15 -8.40
N SER A 53 6.49 5.32 -8.92
CA SER A 53 6.81 6.48 -9.73
C SER A 53 5.92 6.54 -10.98
N PRO A 54 5.41 7.72 -11.35
CA PRO A 54 4.56 7.87 -12.53
C PRO A 54 5.34 7.48 -13.79
N THR A 55 4.66 6.85 -14.74
CA THR A 55 5.24 6.45 -16.03
C THR A 55 4.81 7.37 -17.18
N ALA A 56 3.91 8.33 -16.90
CA ALA A 56 3.36 9.27 -17.86
C ALA A 56 3.42 10.71 -17.30
N PRO A 57 3.54 11.74 -18.16
CA PRO A 57 3.77 13.13 -17.74
C PRO A 57 2.56 13.83 -17.11
N ASP A 58 1.39 13.21 -17.13
CA ASP A 58 0.14 13.71 -16.53
C ASP A 58 -0.14 13.16 -15.12
N HIS A 59 0.89 12.56 -14.50
CA HIS A 59 0.85 12.00 -13.14
C HIS A 59 1.99 12.50 -12.26
#